data_AF-A0A7X8UY21-F1
#
_entry.id   AF-A0A7X8UY21-F1
#
_cell.length_a   1.000
_cell.length_b   1.000
_cell.length_c   1.000
_cell.angle_alpha   90.00
_cell.angle_beta   90.00
_cell.angle_gamma   90.00
#
_symmetry.space_group_name_H-M   'P 1'
#
loop_
_entity.id
_entity.type
_entity.pdbx_description
1 polymer ?
#
loop_
_entity_poly.entity_id
_entity_poly.type
_entity_poly.pdbx_seq_one_letter_code
_entity_poly.pdbx_strand_id
1 'polypeptide(L)'
;MQRIRRILTGLSEAEWTDADRKQIARELLEAAGLEVYPESVSSGKGLLLAMTRDGNKRLLAIGSAERMRCSGLAGAEYRELPADGTKQMLALAARSHELSCFVREALPWTAPRVCGLDCSVGLGDRTGLATPGHIRAVRGSGCVPYLPQQSIREMTRTERSPANVMDDACWGVFQAGWREGFGSDADHLKTPQDIDNCLAVGFTMYTFDPGDHVRSEADNLSGSALAAALDSVPWKDLEISLNDYRRTYLDQPFALDGGQSLRFDEQTIARAAVKYGGAIAHAARMYRHLAQRSGQRPFEVEVSVDETLTPTTEAEHYLVAAELKRMGVGWVGLAPRFIGEFEKGIDYKGDLAAFEKSFAQHAAIARTLGPYKLSIHSGSDKFSVYPITARLADRRVHLKTAGTSYLEALRVVARCQPDLFRRILDFAFERFDEDKATYHISARKEVIPRPKDLSDAQLESVLEGNDGRQLLHVTFGSVLTRKQDDGTYLFRGELMDVLNTHEEDHYTVLASHLGRHVSPFASSLAQ
;
A
#
# COMPACT_ATOMS: atom_id res chain seq x y z
N MET A 1 -11.30 -13.04 -36.33
CA MET A 1 -11.98 -11.81 -36.83
C MET A 1 -13.50 -11.82 -36.72
N GLN A 2 -14.22 -12.90 -37.03
CA GLN A 2 -15.70 -12.91 -36.90
C GLN A 2 -16.19 -12.64 -35.46
N ARG A 3 -15.45 -13.08 -34.43
CA ARG A 3 -15.78 -12.83 -33.01
C ARG A 3 -15.42 -11.41 -32.59
N ILE A 4 -14.23 -10.90 -32.95
CA ILE A 4 -13.86 -9.47 -32.81
C ILE A 4 -14.90 -8.57 -33.48
N ARG A 5 -15.41 -8.95 -34.66
CA ARG A 5 -16.48 -8.22 -35.35
C ARG A 5 -17.79 -8.26 -34.56
N ARG A 6 -18.25 -9.43 -34.08
CA ARG A 6 -19.46 -9.55 -33.23
C ARG A 6 -19.35 -8.72 -31.95
N ILE A 7 -18.15 -8.68 -31.35
CA ILE A 7 -17.81 -7.87 -30.18
C ILE A 7 -17.99 -6.39 -30.50
N LEU A 8 -17.40 -5.90 -31.60
CA LEU A 8 -17.52 -4.51 -32.03
C LEU A 8 -18.93 -4.13 -32.53
N THR A 9 -19.79 -5.10 -32.82
CA THR A 9 -21.15 -4.88 -33.34
C THR A 9 -22.27 -5.19 -32.34
N GLY A 10 -21.99 -5.44 -31.05
CA GLY A 10 -23.05 -5.45 -30.03
C GLY A 10 -23.03 -6.50 -28.91
N LEU A 11 -21.91 -7.21 -28.65
CA LEU A 11 -21.82 -8.00 -27.40
C LEU A 11 -21.36 -7.10 -26.25
N SER A 12 -22.05 -7.18 -25.10
CA SER A 12 -21.58 -6.52 -23.88
C SER A 12 -20.44 -7.35 -23.26
N GLU A 13 -19.41 -6.69 -22.71
CA GLU A 13 -18.30 -7.37 -22.04
C GLU A 13 -18.74 -8.24 -20.85
N ALA A 14 -19.92 -7.94 -20.28
CA ALA A 14 -20.46 -8.65 -19.11
C ALA A 14 -20.70 -10.15 -19.36
N GLU A 15 -20.69 -10.58 -20.62
CA GLU A 15 -20.96 -11.96 -21.03
C GLU A 15 -19.68 -12.77 -21.35
N TRP A 16 -18.49 -12.14 -21.33
CA TRP A 16 -17.25 -12.82 -21.76
C TRP A 16 -16.65 -13.66 -20.64
N THR A 17 -16.55 -14.96 -20.90
CA THR A 17 -15.84 -15.93 -20.07
C THR A 17 -14.33 -15.84 -20.28
N ASP A 18 -13.54 -16.47 -19.40
CA ASP A 18 -12.09 -16.62 -19.59
C ASP A 18 -11.75 -17.34 -20.91
N ALA A 19 -12.61 -18.26 -21.35
CA ALA A 19 -12.44 -18.94 -22.63
C ALA A 19 -12.65 -18.00 -23.82
N ASP A 20 -13.60 -17.06 -23.72
CA ASP A 20 -13.79 -16.02 -24.72
C ASP A 20 -12.57 -15.10 -24.82
N ARG A 21 -12.06 -14.65 -23.68
CA ARG A 21 -10.87 -13.79 -23.60
C ARG A 21 -9.63 -14.47 -24.20
N LYS A 22 -9.40 -15.74 -23.88
CA LYS A 22 -8.32 -16.56 -24.48
C LYS A 22 -8.50 -16.73 -25.99
N GLN A 23 -9.73 -16.94 -26.45
CA GLN A 23 -9.99 -17.05 -27.89
C GLN A 23 -9.74 -15.72 -28.62
N ILE A 24 -10.16 -14.60 -28.04
CA ILE A 24 -9.89 -13.28 -28.61
C ILE A 24 -8.38 -13.01 -28.66
N ALA A 25 -7.64 -13.31 -27.59
CA ALA A 25 -6.18 -13.17 -27.57
C ALA A 25 -5.50 -13.97 -28.69
N ARG A 26 -5.97 -15.20 -28.97
CA ARG A 26 -5.50 -16.00 -30.12
C ARG A 26 -5.82 -15.33 -31.47
N GLU A 27 -7.04 -14.84 -31.63
CA GLU A 27 -7.43 -14.11 -32.86
C GLU A 27 -6.58 -12.85 -33.08
N LEU A 28 -6.18 -12.15 -32.01
CA LEU A 28 -5.29 -10.98 -32.08
C LEU A 28 -3.87 -11.37 -32.50
N LEU A 29 -3.35 -12.48 -31.97
CA LEU A 29 -2.06 -13.02 -32.39
C LEU A 29 -2.09 -13.41 -33.88
N GLU A 30 -3.12 -14.12 -34.33
CA GLU A 30 -3.27 -14.55 -35.72
C GLU A 30 -3.45 -13.37 -36.69
N ALA A 31 -4.25 -12.36 -36.31
CA ALA A 31 -4.60 -11.26 -37.21
C ALA A 31 -3.58 -10.12 -37.22
N ALA A 32 -2.89 -9.88 -36.10
CA ALA A 32 -2.01 -8.72 -35.92
C ALA A 32 -0.56 -9.08 -35.53
N GLY A 33 -0.27 -10.36 -35.26
CA GLY A 33 1.05 -10.78 -34.77
C GLY A 33 1.37 -10.27 -33.37
N LEU A 34 0.33 -9.94 -32.58
CA LEU A 34 0.48 -9.36 -31.25
C LEU A 34 0.03 -10.36 -30.19
N GLU A 35 0.97 -10.79 -29.36
CA GLU A 35 0.64 -11.50 -28.13
C GLU A 35 0.10 -10.49 -27.10
N VAL A 36 -0.95 -10.89 -26.37
CA VAL A 36 -1.59 -10.07 -25.33
C VAL A 36 -1.84 -10.91 -24.10
N TYR A 37 -1.96 -10.27 -22.93
CA TYR A 37 -2.46 -10.94 -21.73
C TYR A 37 -3.96 -11.23 -21.90
N PRO A 38 -4.40 -12.50 -21.92
CA PRO A 38 -5.82 -12.82 -22.11
C PRO A 38 -6.71 -12.14 -21.08
N GLU A 39 -6.29 -12.07 -19.82
CA GLU A 39 -7.02 -11.49 -18.71
C GLU A 39 -7.29 -9.99 -18.90
N SER A 40 -6.43 -9.30 -19.67
CA SER A 40 -6.58 -7.87 -19.98
C SER A 40 -7.58 -7.57 -21.09
N VAL A 41 -7.93 -8.55 -21.94
CA VAL A 41 -8.82 -8.35 -23.08
C VAL A 41 -10.19 -7.91 -22.58
N SER A 42 -10.58 -6.65 -22.82
CA SER A 42 -11.76 -5.99 -22.24
C SER A 42 -12.47 -5.10 -23.26
N SER A 43 -13.62 -4.52 -22.90
CA SER A 43 -14.34 -3.57 -23.75
C SER A 43 -14.73 -2.32 -22.97
N GLY A 44 -14.42 -1.16 -23.52
CA GLY A 44 -14.71 0.13 -22.90
C GLY A 44 -14.79 1.22 -23.95
N LYS A 45 -15.71 2.18 -23.78
CA LYS A 45 -15.91 3.30 -24.72
C LYS A 45 -16.12 2.88 -26.20
N GLY A 46 -16.67 1.69 -26.43
CA GLY A 46 -16.88 1.14 -27.78
C GLY A 46 -15.60 0.63 -28.46
N LEU A 47 -14.54 0.41 -27.69
CA LEU A 47 -13.28 -0.21 -28.13
C LEU A 47 -13.11 -1.57 -27.48
N LEU A 48 -12.42 -2.48 -28.17
CA LEU A 48 -11.75 -3.61 -27.56
C LEU A 48 -10.37 -3.13 -27.07
N LEU A 49 -10.06 -3.39 -25.81
CA LEU A 49 -8.80 -3.00 -25.17
C LEU A 49 -8.06 -4.25 -24.71
N ALA A 50 -6.75 -4.31 -24.87
CA ALA A 50 -5.91 -5.37 -24.32
C ALA A 50 -4.51 -4.82 -24.02
N MET A 51 -3.75 -5.49 -23.17
CA MET A 51 -2.34 -5.18 -22.94
C MET A 51 -1.46 -6.16 -23.72
N THR A 52 -0.49 -5.65 -24.47
CA THR A 52 0.47 -6.50 -25.18
C THR A 52 1.36 -7.25 -24.19
N ARG A 53 1.70 -8.48 -24.53
CA ARG A 53 2.67 -9.29 -23.82
C ARG A 53 4.02 -9.21 -24.54
N ASP A 54 4.61 -8.03 -24.46
CA ASP A 54 5.96 -7.73 -24.92
C ASP A 54 6.70 -6.95 -23.82
N GLY A 55 8.01 -6.72 -23.97
CA GLY A 55 8.79 -5.98 -22.98
C GLY A 55 8.29 -4.56 -22.69
N ASN A 56 7.44 -4.00 -23.56
CA ASN A 56 6.92 -2.63 -23.44
C ASN A 56 5.52 -2.56 -22.82
N LYS A 57 4.77 -3.68 -22.74
CA LYS A 57 3.44 -3.80 -22.12
C LYS A 57 2.49 -2.68 -22.55
N ARG A 58 2.35 -2.51 -23.86
CA ARG A 58 1.60 -1.41 -24.52
C ARG A 58 0.10 -1.64 -24.45
N LEU A 59 -0.67 -0.56 -24.57
CA LEU A 59 -2.10 -0.68 -24.82
C LEU A 59 -2.33 -1.02 -26.28
N LEU A 60 -3.08 -2.08 -26.50
CA LEU A 60 -3.73 -2.40 -27.76
C LEU A 60 -5.19 -1.96 -27.68
N ALA A 61 -5.64 -1.18 -28.67
CA ALA A 61 -7.05 -0.85 -28.82
C ALA A 61 -7.53 -1.18 -30.24
N ILE A 62 -8.74 -1.72 -30.39
CA ILE A 62 -9.36 -2.04 -31.68
C ILE A 62 -10.79 -1.49 -31.72
N GLY A 63 -11.17 -0.89 -32.84
CA GLY A 63 -12.49 -0.25 -33.00
C GLY A 63 -12.76 0.16 -34.45
N SER A 64 -13.94 0.73 -34.70
CA SER A 64 -14.22 1.34 -36.00
C SER A 64 -13.33 2.57 -36.22
N ALA A 65 -13.05 2.90 -37.48
CA ALA A 65 -12.24 4.08 -37.82
C ALA A 65 -12.78 5.38 -37.20
N GLU A 66 -14.11 5.52 -37.12
CA GLU A 66 -14.77 6.65 -36.47
C GLU A 66 -14.49 6.68 -34.96
N ARG A 67 -14.68 5.55 -34.27
CA ARG A 67 -14.43 5.45 -32.82
C ARG A 67 -12.97 5.71 -32.48
N MET A 68 -12.03 5.19 -33.28
CA MET A 68 -10.61 5.43 -33.06
C MET A 68 -10.24 6.90 -33.18
N ARG A 69 -10.76 7.63 -34.17
CA ARG A 69 -10.51 9.08 -34.30
C ARG A 69 -10.97 9.88 -33.09
N CYS A 70 -12.06 9.46 -32.44
CA CYS A 70 -12.61 10.12 -31.27
C CYS A 70 -12.04 9.63 -29.92
N SER A 71 -11.25 8.54 -29.92
CA SER A 71 -10.78 7.91 -28.68
C SER A 71 -9.71 8.70 -27.93
N GLY A 72 -8.96 9.58 -28.62
CA GLY A 72 -7.92 10.41 -27.99
C GLY A 72 -6.76 9.60 -27.40
N LEU A 73 -6.43 8.44 -27.96
CA LEU A 73 -5.31 7.61 -27.50
C LEU A 73 -3.98 8.34 -27.74
N ALA A 74 -3.42 8.90 -26.66
CA ALA A 74 -2.18 9.66 -26.70
C ALA A 74 -1.00 8.81 -27.19
N GLY A 75 -0.23 9.36 -28.15
CA GLY A 75 0.97 8.70 -28.67
C GLY A 75 0.72 7.39 -29.42
N ALA A 76 -0.51 7.11 -29.83
CA ALA A 76 -0.85 5.84 -30.47
C ALA A 76 -0.41 5.77 -31.94
N GLU A 77 0.18 4.64 -32.33
CA GLU A 77 0.38 4.23 -33.72
C GLU A 77 -0.86 3.51 -34.24
N TYR A 78 -1.38 3.93 -35.40
CA TYR A 78 -2.58 3.37 -35.99
C TYR A 78 -2.29 2.51 -37.21
N ARG A 79 -3.00 1.38 -37.33
CA ARG A 79 -2.92 0.46 -38.47
C ARG A 79 -4.31 -0.04 -38.84
N GLU A 80 -4.58 -0.21 -40.13
CA GLU A 80 -5.81 -0.87 -40.57
C GLU A 80 -5.71 -2.38 -40.37
N LEU A 81 -6.77 -3.00 -39.84
CA LEU A 81 -6.86 -4.45 -39.76
C LEU A 81 -7.62 -4.99 -40.97
N PRO A 82 -7.14 -6.06 -41.63
CA PRO A 82 -7.90 -6.75 -42.66
C PRO A 82 -9.20 -7.28 -42.06
N ALA A 83 -10.34 -6.78 -42.54
CA ALA A 83 -11.65 -7.22 -42.09
C ALA A 83 -12.65 -7.22 -43.25
N ASP A 84 -13.41 -8.32 -43.40
CA ASP A 84 -14.35 -8.56 -44.50
C ASP A 84 -15.48 -7.53 -44.55
N GLY A 85 -15.27 -6.42 -45.26
CA GLY A 85 -16.29 -5.40 -45.55
C GLY A 85 -16.52 -4.34 -44.46
N THR A 86 -15.66 -4.25 -43.43
CA THR A 86 -15.70 -3.14 -42.44
C THR A 86 -14.30 -2.62 -42.15
N LYS A 87 -14.09 -1.29 -42.18
CA LYS A 87 -12.79 -0.68 -41.84
C LYS A 87 -12.60 -0.67 -40.31
N GLN A 88 -11.90 -1.68 -39.79
CA GLN A 88 -11.44 -1.70 -38.40
C GLN A 88 -10.04 -1.09 -38.31
N MET A 89 -9.81 -0.35 -37.23
CA MET A 89 -8.52 0.24 -36.91
C MET A 89 -8.00 -0.35 -35.61
N LEU A 90 -6.71 -0.64 -35.62
CA LEU A 90 -5.91 -1.03 -34.49
C LEU A 90 -5.02 0.13 -34.09
N ALA A 91 -4.91 0.38 -32.79
CA ALA A 91 -4.03 1.37 -32.20
C ALA A 91 -3.11 0.69 -31.18
N LEU A 92 -1.81 1.02 -31.22
CA LEU A 92 -0.81 0.63 -30.22
C LEU A 92 -0.24 1.87 -29.57
N ALA A 93 -0.31 1.96 -28.24
CA ALA A 93 0.19 3.10 -27.49
C ALA A 93 1.10 2.67 -26.34
N ALA A 94 2.25 3.34 -26.21
CA ALA A 94 3.12 3.17 -25.06
C ALA A 94 2.44 3.67 -23.78
N ARG A 95 2.77 3.07 -22.64
CA ARG A 95 2.21 3.47 -21.35
C ARG A 95 2.61 4.92 -21.03
N SER A 96 1.62 5.74 -20.66
CA SER A 96 1.81 7.11 -20.17
C SER A 96 0.77 7.43 -19.09
N HIS A 97 0.93 8.55 -18.40
CA HIS A 97 -0.05 8.99 -17.40
C HIS A 97 -1.42 9.27 -18.04
N GLU A 98 -1.43 9.98 -19.18
CA GLU A 98 -2.64 10.29 -19.94
C GLU A 98 -3.35 9.01 -20.38
N LEU A 99 -2.59 8.01 -20.82
CA LEU A 99 -3.15 6.73 -21.23
C LEU A 99 -3.70 5.93 -20.04
N SER A 100 -3.05 6.04 -18.87
CA SER A 100 -3.54 5.41 -17.63
C SER A 100 -4.86 6.04 -17.19
N CYS A 101 -5.00 7.37 -17.28
CA CYS A 101 -6.26 8.08 -17.07
C CYS A 101 -7.35 7.60 -18.06
N PHE A 102 -7.00 7.45 -19.35
CA PHE A 102 -7.92 6.90 -20.34
C PHE A 102 -8.38 5.47 -19.96
N VAL A 103 -7.46 4.60 -19.54
CA VAL A 103 -7.78 3.21 -19.14
C VAL A 103 -8.72 3.20 -17.94
N ARG A 104 -8.46 4.02 -16.90
CA ARG A 104 -9.35 4.15 -15.73
C ARG A 104 -10.74 4.66 -16.08
N GLU A 105 -10.84 5.56 -17.04
CA GLU A 105 -12.13 6.08 -17.50
C GLU A 105 -12.88 5.06 -18.37
N ALA A 106 -12.16 4.34 -19.25
CA ALA A 106 -12.75 3.35 -20.14
C ALA A 106 -13.13 2.05 -19.43
N LEU A 107 -12.37 1.68 -18.39
CA LEU A 107 -12.48 0.47 -17.61
C LEU A 107 -12.48 0.84 -16.11
N PRO A 108 -13.62 1.31 -15.53
CA PRO A 108 -13.66 1.83 -14.16
C PRO A 108 -13.17 0.88 -13.07
N TRP A 109 -13.15 -0.43 -13.32
CA TRP A 109 -12.56 -1.43 -12.41
C TRP A 109 -11.03 -1.36 -12.30
N THR A 110 -10.37 -0.60 -13.18
CA THR A 110 -8.93 -0.27 -13.08
C THR A 110 -8.66 1.00 -12.27
N ALA A 111 -9.71 1.70 -11.80
CA ALA A 111 -9.60 2.81 -10.86
C ALA A 111 -9.81 2.33 -9.42
N PRO A 112 -9.10 2.92 -8.43
CA PRO A 112 -9.33 2.60 -7.03
C PRO A 112 -10.71 3.09 -6.57
N ARG A 113 -11.21 2.47 -5.49
CA ARG A 113 -12.44 2.89 -4.80
C ARG A 113 -12.23 2.95 -3.29
N VAL A 114 -13.13 3.64 -2.59
CA VAL A 114 -13.28 3.49 -1.14
C VAL A 114 -13.77 2.07 -0.81
N CYS A 115 -13.26 1.48 0.26
CA CYS A 115 -13.44 0.07 0.61
C CYS A 115 -14.04 -0.16 2.01
N GLY A 116 -14.24 0.91 2.78
CA GLY A 116 -14.83 0.91 4.11
C GLY A 116 -14.05 0.08 5.13
N LEU A 117 -14.80 -0.72 5.88
CA LEU A 117 -14.34 -1.46 7.05
C LEU A 117 -14.01 -2.93 6.76
N ASP A 118 -14.04 -3.34 5.49
CA ASP A 118 -13.65 -4.67 5.08
C ASP A 118 -12.18 -4.94 5.46
N CYS A 119 -11.90 -6.19 5.83
CA CYS A 119 -10.53 -6.64 6.07
C CYS A 119 -9.69 -6.33 4.83
N SER A 120 -8.59 -5.61 5.00
CA SER A 120 -7.82 -5.12 3.85
C SER A 120 -6.32 -5.28 4.03
N VAL A 121 -5.61 -5.42 2.92
CA VAL A 121 -4.15 -5.54 2.90
C VAL A 121 -3.56 -4.50 1.97
N GLY A 122 -2.73 -3.64 2.53
CA GLY A 122 -1.83 -2.74 1.83
C GLY A 122 -0.68 -3.50 1.18
N LEU A 123 -0.58 -3.40 -0.14
CA LEU A 123 0.37 -4.15 -0.96
C LEU A 123 1.30 -3.16 -1.68
N GLY A 124 2.12 -2.47 -0.91
CA GLY A 124 3.03 -1.46 -1.44
C GLY A 124 4.05 -2.05 -2.42
N ASP A 125 4.30 -1.30 -3.48
CA ASP A 125 5.19 -1.68 -4.56
C ASP A 125 6.17 -0.54 -4.87
N ARG A 126 7.45 -0.76 -4.57
CA ARG A 126 8.55 0.17 -4.84
C ARG A 126 9.13 0.04 -6.26
N THR A 127 8.75 -1.03 -6.97
CA THR A 127 9.25 -1.38 -8.30
C THR A 127 8.31 -0.98 -9.42
N GLY A 128 6.99 -0.95 -9.15
CA GLY A 128 5.94 -0.71 -10.14
C GLY A 128 5.53 -1.95 -10.95
N LEU A 129 6.05 -3.14 -10.61
CA LEU A 129 5.82 -4.38 -11.35
C LEU A 129 5.18 -5.49 -10.50
N ALA A 130 4.86 -5.27 -9.23
CA ALA A 130 4.42 -6.33 -8.30
C ALA A 130 2.91 -6.59 -8.31
N THR A 131 2.10 -5.65 -8.81
CA THR A 131 0.63 -5.68 -8.73
C THR A 131 0.00 -7.01 -9.22
N PRO A 132 0.41 -7.64 -10.34
CA PRO A 132 -0.15 -8.93 -10.74
C PRO A 132 0.13 -10.05 -9.72
N GLY A 133 1.32 -10.07 -9.11
CA GLY A 133 1.66 -11.00 -8.02
C GLY A 133 0.88 -10.72 -6.74
N HIS A 134 0.67 -9.44 -6.42
CA HIS A 134 -0.19 -9.00 -5.32
C HIS A 134 -1.62 -9.49 -5.47
N ILE A 135 -2.19 -9.37 -6.67
CA ILE A 135 -3.53 -9.86 -7.00
C ILE A 135 -3.62 -11.38 -6.84
N ARG A 136 -2.60 -12.13 -7.26
CA ARG A 136 -2.54 -13.59 -7.04
C ARG A 136 -2.51 -13.95 -5.56
N ALA A 137 -1.83 -13.16 -4.72
CA ALA A 137 -1.77 -13.39 -3.28
C ALA A 137 -3.11 -13.19 -2.55
N VAL A 138 -3.93 -12.23 -3.00
CA VAL A 138 -5.21 -11.90 -2.34
C VAL A 138 -6.42 -12.63 -2.93
N ARG A 139 -6.33 -13.14 -4.16
CA ARG A 139 -7.46 -13.74 -4.86
C ARG A 139 -8.10 -14.86 -4.02
N GLY A 140 -9.42 -14.80 -3.88
CA GLY A 140 -10.18 -15.78 -3.11
C GLY A 140 -10.07 -15.63 -1.59
N SER A 141 -9.23 -14.74 -1.05
CA SER A 141 -9.12 -14.57 0.42
C SER A 141 -10.31 -13.86 1.05
N GLY A 142 -11.04 -13.04 0.28
CA GLY A 142 -12.04 -12.11 0.80
C GLY A 142 -11.44 -10.86 1.47
N CYS A 143 -10.12 -10.66 1.42
CA CYS A 143 -9.48 -9.41 1.80
C CYS A 143 -9.46 -8.42 0.63
N VAL A 144 -9.67 -7.14 0.91
CA VAL A 144 -9.60 -6.08 -0.10
C VAL A 144 -8.15 -5.61 -0.28
N PRO A 145 -7.58 -5.67 -1.49
CA PRO A 145 -6.23 -5.18 -1.73
C PRO A 145 -6.21 -3.66 -1.85
N TYR A 146 -5.22 -3.02 -1.22
CA TYR A 146 -4.83 -1.64 -1.47
C TYR A 146 -3.53 -1.66 -2.28
N LEU A 147 -3.65 -1.51 -3.61
CA LEU A 147 -2.57 -1.81 -4.56
C LEU A 147 -1.60 -0.63 -4.75
N PRO A 148 -2.05 0.58 -5.13
CA PRO A 148 -1.19 1.75 -5.09
C PRO A 148 -1.07 2.22 -3.63
N GLN A 149 -0.01 1.77 -2.97
CA GLN A 149 0.38 2.22 -1.63
C GLN A 149 1.87 2.55 -1.62
N GLN A 150 2.19 3.81 -1.34
CA GLN A 150 3.55 4.23 -0.98
C GLN A 150 3.49 5.45 -0.07
N SER A 151 4.44 5.53 0.86
CA SER A 151 4.66 6.74 1.64
C SER A 151 5.38 7.82 0.82
N ILE A 152 5.23 9.09 1.23
CA ILE A 152 6.00 10.21 0.65
C ILE A 152 7.51 9.93 0.72
N ARG A 153 7.98 9.39 1.85
CA ARG A 153 9.37 8.95 2.04
C ARG A 153 9.82 7.92 1.00
N GLU A 154 8.98 6.93 0.68
CA GLU A 154 9.30 5.92 -0.33
C GLU A 154 9.28 6.49 -1.74
N MET A 155 8.31 7.35 -2.07
CA MET A 155 8.25 8.03 -3.36
C MET A 155 9.51 8.88 -3.59
N THR A 156 9.93 9.67 -2.60
CA THR A 156 11.20 10.43 -2.66
C THR A 156 12.40 9.50 -2.86
N ARG A 157 12.51 8.42 -2.08
CA ARG A 157 13.64 7.48 -2.15
C ARG A 157 13.70 6.65 -3.43
N THR A 158 12.59 6.55 -4.15
CA THR A 158 12.53 5.83 -5.42
C THR A 158 12.51 6.78 -6.62
N GLU A 159 12.61 8.09 -6.41
CA GLU A 159 12.40 9.12 -7.44
C GLU A 159 11.09 8.87 -8.22
N ARG A 160 10.02 8.46 -7.51
CA ARG A 160 8.69 8.22 -8.07
C ARG A 160 7.72 9.32 -7.63
N SER A 161 6.75 9.60 -8.48
CA SER A 161 5.65 10.51 -8.19
C SER A 161 4.37 9.75 -7.78
N PRO A 162 3.38 10.39 -7.14
CA PRO A 162 2.07 9.79 -6.90
C PRO A 162 1.42 9.22 -8.18
N ALA A 163 1.62 9.88 -9.32
CA ALA A 163 1.13 9.41 -10.62
C ALA A 163 1.75 8.06 -11.00
N ASN A 164 3.07 7.89 -10.82
CA ASN A 164 3.72 6.60 -11.11
C ASN A 164 3.12 5.47 -10.27
N VAL A 165 2.87 5.72 -8.98
CA VAL A 165 2.28 4.71 -8.08
C VAL A 165 0.88 4.30 -8.54
N MET A 166 0.04 5.27 -8.85
CA MET A 166 -1.33 5.03 -9.31
C MET A 166 -1.36 4.33 -10.67
N ASP A 167 -0.52 4.77 -11.61
CA ASP A 167 -0.49 4.26 -12.97
C ASP A 167 0.06 2.84 -13.03
N ASP A 168 1.13 2.53 -12.29
CA ASP A 168 1.67 1.17 -12.22
C ASP A 168 0.64 0.18 -11.66
N ALA A 169 -0.12 0.56 -10.63
CA ALA A 169 -1.21 -0.26 -10.12
C ALA A 169 -2.36 -0.41 -11.14
N CYS A 170 -2.75 0.66 -11.83
CA CYS A 170 -3.75 0.62 -12.90
C CYS A 170 -3.35 -0.38 -14.01
N TRP A 171 -2.11 -0.33 -14.49
CA TRP A 171 -1.61 -1.26 -15.51
C TRP A 171 -1.52 -2.68 -14.99
N GLY A 172 -1.08 -2.89 -13.74
CA GLY A 172 -1.04 -4.22 -13.14
C GLY A 172 -2.43 -4.84 -12.95
N VAL A 173 -3.43 -4.04 -12.55
CA VAL A 173 -4.83 -4.45 -12.45
C VAL A 173 -5.39 -4.80 -13.82
N PHE A 174 -5.11 -3.96 -14.82
CA PHE A 174 -5.51 -4.21 -16.21
C PHE A 174 -4.89 -5.50 -16.76
N GLN A 175 -3.59 -5.70 -16.56
CA GLN A 175 -2.85 -6.91 -16.94
C GLN A 175 -3.49 -8.17 -16.33
N ALA A 176 -3.80 -8.13 -15.03
CA ALA A 176 -4.30 -9.27 -14.28
C ALA A 176 -5.83 -9.48 -14.40
N GLY A 177 -6.54 -8.57 -15.09
CA GLY A 177 -8.00 -8.62 -15.23
C GLY A 177 -8.75 -8.58 -13.89
N TRP A 178 -8.23 -7.90 -12.87
CA TRP A 178 -8.82 -7.87 -11.54
C TRP A 178 -10.03 -6.91 -11.46
N ARG A 179 -11.22 -7.47 -11.30
CA ARG A 179 -12.50 -6.73 -11.37
C ARG A 179 -13.24 -6.59 -10.04
N GLU A 180 -12.76 -7.26 -9.00
CA GLU A 180 -13.42 -7.26 -7.68
C GLU A 180 -13.32 -5.89 -6.98
N GLY A 181 -12.44 -5.01 -7.48
CA GLY A 181 -12.17 -3.68 -6.94
C GLY A 181 -10.99 -3.67 -5.99
N PHE A 182 -10.39 -2.51 -5.79
CA PHE A 182 -9.21 -2.32 -4.94
C PHE A 182 -9.21 -0.90 -4.36
N GLY A 183 -8.54 -0.74 -3.22
CA GLY A 183 -8.28 0.55 -2.59
C GLY A 183 -6.95 1.15 -3.04
N SER A 184 -6.75 2.43 -2.72
CA SER A 184 -5.46 3.13 -2.87
C SER A 184 -5.13 3.86 -1.59
N ASP A 185 -3.88 3.87 -1.17
CA ASP A 185 -3.46 4.52 0.08
C ASP A 185 -2.26 5.45 -0.14
N ALA A 186 -2.51 6.73 0.06
CA ALA A 186 -1.48 7.75 0.16
C ALA A 186 -0.92 7.71 1.58
N ASP A 187 0.19 6.99 1.75
CA ASP A 187 0.66 6.56 3.07
C ASP A 187 1.54 7.63 3.76
N HIS A 188 1.53 7.65 5.09
CA HIS A 188 2.34 8.56 5.94
C HIS A 188 2.38 10.04 5.47
N LEU A 189 1.20 10.64 5.22
CA LEU A 189 1.09 12.05 4.86
C LEU A 189 1.27 12.94 6.08
N LYS A 190 2.15 13.93 5.97
CA LYS A 190 2.46 14.89 7.04
C LYS A 190 1.99 16.31 6.74
N THR A 191 1.63 16.60 5.48
CA THR A 191 1.31 17.96 5.05
C THR A 191 0.06 18.02 4.17
N PRO A 192 -0.68 19.15 4.19
CA PRO A 192 -1.77 19.41 3.25
C PRO A 192 -1.35 19.37 1.77
N GLN A 193 -0.09 19.72 1.46
CA GLN A 193 0.40 19.72 0.09
C GLN A 193 0.54 18.28 -0.44
N ASP A 194 0.97 17.34 0.40
CA ASP A 194 1.05 15.93 0.01
C ASP A 194 -0.35 15.36 -0.25
N ILE A 195 -1.35 15.76 0.56
CA ILE A 195 -2.76 15.44 0.31
C ILE A 195 -3.18 15.93 -1.08
N ASP A 196 -2.89 17.18 -1.42
CA ASP A 196 -3.27 17.76 -2.70
C ASP A 196 -2.65 17.01 -3.89
N ASN A 197 -1.36 16.66 -3.77
CA ASN A 197 -0.63 15.93 -4.81
C ASN A 197 -1.21 14.53 -5.04
N CYS A 198 -1.53 13.80 -3.97
CA CYS A 198 -2.14 12.46 -4.05
C CYS A 198 -3.62 12.53 -4.50
N LEU A 199 -4.37 13.52 -4.05
CA LEU A 199 -5.75 13.75 -4.47
C LEU A 199 -5.88 14.15 -5.94
N ALA A 200 -4.87 14.81 -6.51
CA ALA A 200 -4.83 15.15 -7.93
C ALA A 200 -4.79 13.90 -8.84
N VAL A 201 -4.19 12.80 -8.37
CA VAL A 201 -4.05 11.55 -9.15
C VAL A 201 -5.06 10.46 -8.77
N GLY A 202 -5.97 10.74 -7.83
CA GLY A 202 -7.12 9.89 -7.54
C GLY A 202 -6.91 8.85 -6.44
N PHE A 203 -6.01 9.10 -5.47
CA PHE A 203 -5.97 8.30 -4.25
C PHE A 203 -7.33 8.36 -3.50
N THR A 204 -7.66 7.29 -2.77
CA THR A 204 -8.97 7.10 -2.13
C THR A 204 -8.86 6.99 -0.61
N MET A 205 -7.74 6.50 -0.08
CA MET A 205 -7.40 6.54 1.34
C MET A 205 -6.17 7.40 1.57
N TYR A 206 -6.20 8.15 2.67
CA TYR A 206 -5.15 9.07 3.09
C TYR A 206 -4.74 8.73 4.52
N THR A 207 -3.51 8.25 4.69
CA THR A 207 -2.98 7.93 6.01
C THR A 207 -2.27 9.14 6.58
N PHE A 208 -2.87 9.74 7.60
CA PHE A 208 -2.33 10.91 8.28
C PHE A 208 -1.30 10.46 9.32
N ASP A 209 -0.09 11.00 9.21
CA ASP A 209 1.01 10.79 10.15
C ASP A 209 1.29 12.10 10.92
N PRO A 210 0.60 12.34 12.04
CA PRO A 210 0.90 13.45 12.93
C PRO A 210 2.07 13.14 13.89
N GLY A 211 2.92 12.15 13.61
CA GLY A 211 4.00 11.69 14.49
C GLY A 211 4.96 12.79 14.95
N ASP A 212 5.26 13.77 14.08
CA ASP A 212 6.10 14.93 14.41
C ASP A 212 5.48 15.85 15.49
N HIS A 213 4.18 15.69 15.76
CA HIS A 213 3.44 16.39 16.80
C HIS A 213 3.20 15.55 18.06
N VAL A 214 3.74 14.32 18.11
CA VAL A 214 3.65 13.44 19.29
C VAL A 214 4.83 13.68 20.23
N ARG A 215 4.51 14.04 21.47
CA ARG A 215 5.51 14.38 22.50
C ARG A 215 5.77 13.18 23.41
N SER A 216 6.58 12.24 22.94
CA SER A 216 6.85 10.97 23.63
C SER A 216 7.50 11.16 25.01
N GLU A 217 8.16 12.30 25.26
CA GLU A 217 8.72 12.63 26.57
C GLU A 217 7.67 12.77 27.68
N ALA A 218 6.40 12.96 27.31
CA ALA A 218 5.28 13.06 28.25
C ALA A 218 5.15 11.85 29.18
N ASP A 219 5.56 10.66 28.73
CA ASP A 219 5.50 9.41 29.52
C ASP A 219 6.33 9.51 30.82
N ASN A 220 7.37 10.33 30.79
CA ASN A 220 8.29 10.53 31.91
C ASN A 220 7.92 11.74 32.79
N LEU A 221 6.94 12.55 32.40
CA LEU A 221 6.54 13.74 33.15
C LEU A 221 5.62 13.41 34.32
N SER A 222 5.77 14.12 35.43
CA SER A 222 4.89 14.04 36.61
C SER A 222 4.91 15.34 37.40
N GLY A 223 4.01 15.49 38.37
CA GLY A 223 3.97 16.63 39.29
C GLY A 223 3.95 17.99 38.58
N SER A 224 4.79 18.92 39.04
CA SER A 224 4.88 20.28 38.49
C SER A 224 5.36 20.32 37.04
N ALA A 225 6.21 19.39 36.60
CA ALA A 225 6.68 19.33 35.22
C ALA A 225 5.55 18.96 34.25
N LEU A 226 4.69 18.03 34.64
CA LEU A 226 3.49 17.68 33.86
C LEU A 226 2.48 18.83 33.86
N ALA A 227 2.29 19.51 34.99
CA ALA A 227 1.43 20.68 35.08
C ALA A 227 1.89 21.81 34.14
N ALA A 228 3.19 22.11 34.12
CA ALA A 228 3.76 23.10 33.21
C ALA A 228 3.64 22.66 31.73
N ALA A 229 3.77 21.37 31.43
CA ALA A 229 3.61 20.87 30.08
C ALA A 229 2.16 20.97 29.57
N LEU A 230 1.15 20.92 30.45
CA LEU A 230 -0.25 21.12 30.06
C LEU A 230 -0.52 22.53 29.51
N ASP A 231 0.25 23.54 29.93
CA ASP A 231 0.13 24.90 29.42
C ASP A 231 0.54 24.99 27.93
N SER A 232 1.35 24.03 27.46
CA SER A 232 1.79 23.95 26.06
C SER A 232 0.88 23.12 25.16
N VAL A 233 -0.16 22.48 25.71
CA VAL A 233 -1.15 21.77 24.90
C VAL A 233 -1.98 22.79 24.11
N PRO A 234 -2.21 22.58 22.80
CA PRO A 234 -2.93 23.54 21.96
C PRO A 234 -4.44 23.45 22.17
N TRP A 235 -4.93 23.74 23.37
CA TRP A 235 -6.35 23.66 23.77
C TRP A 235 -7.29 24.40 22.82
N LYS A 236 -6.84 25.55 22.30
CA LYS A 236 -7.60 26.32 21.30
C LYS A 236 -7.80 25.54 19.99
N ASP A 237 -6.74 24.92 19.46
CA ASP A 237 -6.81 24.14 18.22
C ASP A 237 -7.56 22.82 18.42
N LEU A 238 -7.56 22.29 19.66
CA LEU A 238 -8.38 21.17 20.06
C LEU A 238 -9.85 21.55 20.27
N GLU A 239 -10.21 22.83 20.30
CA GLU A 239 -11.59 23.29 20.51
C GLU A 239 -12.20 22.76 21.82
N ILE A 240 -11.38 22.66 22.88
CA ILE A 240 -11.80 22.26 24.23
C ILE A 240 -10.94 22.94 25.29
N SER A 241 -11.52 23.28 26.44
CA SER A 241 -10.75 23.77 27.59
C SER A 241 -10.17 22.61 28.42
N LEU A 242 -9.06 22.83 29.13
CA LEU A 242 -8.54 21.84 30.08
C LEU A 242 -9.57 21.41 31.12
N ASN A 243 -10.42 22.34 31.59
CA ASN A 243 -11.48 22.04 32.56
C ASN A 243 -12.54 21.11 31.97
N ASP A 244 -12.93 21.34 30.71
CA ASP A 244 -13.89 20.47 30.00
C ASP A 244 -13.29 19.11 29.68
N TYR A 245 -12.01 19.06 29.30
CA TYR A 245 -11.30 17.81 29.08
C TYR A 245 -11.25 16.96 30.36
N ARG A 246 -10.87 17.57 31.50
CA ARG A 246 -10.93 16.93 32.82
C ARG A 246 -12.34 16.46 33.17
N ARG A 247 -13.35 17.32 33.00
CA ARG A 247 -14.75 16.97 33.27
C ARG A 247 -15.23 15.79 32.43
N THR A 248 -14.73 15.67 31.20
CA THR A 248 -15.11 14.61 30.27
C THR A 248 -14.50 13.27 30.67
N TYR A 249 -13.22 13.24 31.09
CA TYR A 249 -12.44 12.00 31.20
C TYR A 249 -12.04 11.58 32.61
N LEU A 250 -11.98 12.50 33.58
CA LEU A 250 -11.47 12.20 34.92
C LEU A 250 -12.45 11.34 35.72
N ASP A 251 -11.94 10.22 36.26
CA ASP A 251 -12.62 9.34 37.21
C ASP A 251 -13.97 8.75 36.75
N GLN A 252 -14.28 8.87 35.46
CA GLN A 252 -15.46 8.25 34.85
C GLN A 252 -15.14 6.81 34.41
N PRO A 253 -16.04 5.84 34.66
CA PRO A 253 -15.93 4.52 34.05
C PRO A 253 -16.40 4.55 32.59
N PHE A 254 -15.52 4.17 31.68
CA PHE A 254 -15.82 4.03 30.25
C PHE A 254 -15.97 2.56 29.91
N ALA A 255 -17.22 2.10 29.71
CA ALA A 255 -17.49 0.74 29.29
C ALA A 255 -16.97 0.49 27.88
N LEU A 256 -16.26 -0.61 27.69
CA LEU A 256 -15.81 -1.10 26.41
C LEU A 256 -16.66 -2.29 25.97
N ASP A 257 -16.76 -2.45 24.65
CA ASP A 257 -17.26 -3.67 24.06
C ASP A 257 -16.50 -4.90 24.59
N GLY A 258 -17.23 -5.95 24.97
CA GLY A 258 -16.66 -7.12 25.65
C GLY A 258 -16.64 -7.03 27.20
N GLY A 259 -17.23 -5.99 27.80
CA GLY A 259 -17.54 -5.92 29.22
C GLY A 259 -16.42 -5.41 30.13
N GLN A 260 -15.29 -5.00 29.56
CA GLN A 260 -14.22 -4.31 30.29
C GLN A 260 -14.57 -2.83 30.47
N SER A 261 -13.89 -2.14 31.40
CA SER A 261 -14.03 -0.69 31.56
C SER A 261 -12.68 -0.03 31.77
N LEU A 262 -12.52 1.18 31.22
CA LEU A 262 -11.38 2.04 31.51
C LEU A 262 -11.78 3.12 32.52
N ARG A 263 -10.83 3.52 33.36
CA ARG A 263 -10.94 4.69 34.23
C ARG A 263 -9.61 5.42 34.21
N PHE A 264 -9.67 6.74 34.14
CA PHE A 264 -8.47 7.56 34.01
C PHE A 264 -8.32 8.45 35.23
N ASP A 265 -7.11 8.48 35.79
CA ASP A 265 -6.72 9.46 36.79
C ASP A 265 -6.19 10.74 36.13
N GLU A 266 -5.95 11.76 36.95
CA GLU A 266 -5.46 13.07 36.49
C GLU A 266 -4.13 12.96 35.74
N GLN A 267 -3.24 12.09 36.19
CA GLN A 267 -1.93 11.91 35.56
C GLN A 267 -2.05 11.28 34.17
N THR A 268 -2.93 10.30 34.01
CA THR A 268 -3.17 9.59 32.75
C THR A 268 -3.73 10.55 31.70
N ILE A 269 -4.81 11.28 32.02
CA ILE A 269 -5.42 12.21 31.07
C ILE A 269 -4.47 13.38 30.74
N ALA A 270 -3.70 13.86 31.72
CA ALA A 270 -2.75 14.93 31.50
C ALA A 270 -1.60 14.50 30.57
N ARG A 271 -1.01 13.32 30.80
CA ARG A 271 0.05 12.77 29.94
C ARG A 271 -0.46 12.55 28.51
N ALA A 272 -1.63 11.97 28.35
CA ALA A 272 -2.24 11.75 27.03
C ALA A 272 -2.48 13.09 26.29
N ALA A 273 -2.99 14.11 26.98
CA ALA A 273 -3.18 15.44 26.41
C ALA A 273 -1.85 16.09 25.97
N VAL A 274 -0.81 16.00 26.79
CA VAL A 274 0.53 16.51 26.45
C VAL A 274 1.14 15.75 25.28
N LYS A 275 1.02 14.41 25.28
CA LYS A 275 1.60 13.53 24.26
C LYS A 275 0.93 13.68 22.91
N TYR A 276 -0.41 13.69 22.88
CA TYR A 276 -1.19 13.56 21.64
C TYR A 276 -2.00 14.80 21.27
N GLY A 277 -2.15 15.81 22.13
CA GLY A 277 -2.98 16.98 21.84
C GLY A 277 -2.56 17.71 20.56
N GLY A 278 -1.25 17.88 20.33
CA GLY A 278 -0.73 18.44 19.07
C GLY A 278 -1.04 17.56 17.86
N ALA A 279 -0.90 16.24 18.02
CA ALA A 279 -1.14 15.26 16.96
C ALA A 279 -2.61 15.18 16.54
N ILE A 280 -3.53 15.18 17.51
CA ILE A 280 -4.99 15.19 17.28
C ILE A 280 -5.40 16.48 16.55
N ALA A 281 -4.92 17.64 17.02
CA ALA A 281 -5.20 18.92 16.36
C ALA A 281 -4.67 18.94 14.92
N HIS A 282 -3.48 18.38 14.68
CA HIS A 282 -2.91 18.26 13.34
C HIS A 282 -3.75 17.35 12.43
N ALA A 283 -4.11 16.16 12.90
CA ALA A 283 -4.95 15.22 12.14
C ALA A 283 -6.30 15.84 11.78
N ALA A 284 -6.93 16.60 12.69
CA ALA A 284 -8.17 17.32 12.42
C ALA A 284 -8.01 18.42 11.35
N ARG A 285 -6.88 19.16 11.36
CA ARG A 285 -6.57 20.13 10.30
C ARG A 285 -6.40 19.46 8.94
N MET A 286 -5.65 18.36 8.88
CA MET A 286 -5.46 17.57 7.66
C MET A 286 -6.80 17.05 7.13
N TYR A 287 -7.66 16.54 8.01
CA TYR A 287 -9.01 16.07 7.66
C TYR A 287 -9.85 17.18 7.04
N ARG A 288 -9.91 18.36 7.68
CA ARG A 288 -10.66 19.51 7.18
C ARG A 288 -10.15 19.98 5.82
N HIS A 289 -8.83 19.99 5.62
CA HIS A 289 -8.22 20.30 4.32
C HIS A 289 -8.61 19.28 3.25
N LEU A 290 -8.47 17.98 3.55
CA LEU A 290 -8.87 16.91 2.64
C LEU A 290 -10.36 17.00 2.27
N ALA A 291 -11.25 17.15 3.26
CA ALA A 291 -12.69 17.28 3.04
C ALA A 291 -13.04 18.50 2.17
N GLN A 292 -12.33 19.61 2.33
CA GLN A 292 -12.51 20.78 1.48
C GLN A 292 -12.03 20.52 0.04
N ARG A 293 -10.88 19.86 -0.14
CA ARG A 293 -10.24 19.67 -1.45
C ARG A 293 -10.81 18.51 -2.25
N SER A 294 -11.35 17.49 -1.59
CA SER A 294 -11.99 16.35 -2.25
C SER A 294 -13.30 16.76 -2.95
N GLY A 295 -13.99 17.78 -2.43
CA GLY A 295 -15.28 18.22 -2.93
C GLY A 295 -16.33 17.12 -2.74
N GLN A 296 -16.90 16.61 -3.83
CA GLN A 296 -17.85 15.50 -3.79
C GLN A 296 -17.20 14.12 -3.93
N ARG A 297 -15.88 14.05 -4.14
CA ARG A 297 -15.19 12.77 -4.29
C ARG A 297 -15.14 12.04 -2.94
N PRO A 298 -15.57 10.77 -2.86
CA PRO A 298 -15.47 10.01 -1.63
C PRO A 298 -14.00 9.77 -1.29
N PHE A 299 -13.69 9.79 -0.01
CA PHE A 299 -12.35 9.52 0.51
C PHE A 299 -12.44 8.79 1.85
N GLU A 300 -11.34 8.17 2.23
CA GLU A 300 -11.11 7.49 3.48
C GLU A 300 -9.90 8.10 4.18
N VAL A 301 -9.92 8.05 5.50
CA VAL A 301 -8.79 8.48 6.32
C VAL A 301 -8.37 7.35 7.23
N GLU A 302 -7.06 7.20 7.36
CA GLU A 302 -6.45 6.49 8.47
C GLU A 302 -5.62 7.49 9.29
N VAL A 303 -5.58 7.32 10.61
CA VAL A 303 -4.69 8.09 11.48
C VAL A 303 -3.64 7.16 12.05
N SER A 304 -2.36 7.45 11.82
CA SER A 304 -1.25 6.64 12.32
C SER A 304 -0.42 7.35 13.38
N VAL A 305 -0.13 6.65 14.47
CA VAL A 305 0.85 7.04 15.49
C VAL A 305 1.84 5.89 15.78
N ASP A 306 2.06 5.01 14.80
CA ASP A 306 2.89 3.81 14.91
C ASP A 306 4.40 4.09 15.01
N GLU A 307 4.88 5.14 14.32
CA GLU A 307 6.30 5.55 14.28
C GLU A 307 6.73 6.40 15.51
N THR A 308 5.96 6.37 16.60
CA THR A 308 6.30 7.06 17.86
C THR A 308 7.40 6.34 18.65
N LEU A 309 8.03 6.99 19.64
CA LEU A 309 9.12 6.36 20.41
C LEU A 309 8.60 5.28 21.36
N THR A 310 7.51 5.59 22.07
CA THR A 310 6.92 4.75 23.11
C THR A 310 5.58 4.18 22.68
N PRO A 311 5.25 2.94 23.08
CA PRO A 311 3.97 2.32 22.75
C PRO A 311 2.77 3.21 23.12
N THR A 312 1.71 3.11 22.32
CA THR A 312 0.42 3.73 22.60
C THR A 312 -0.31 2.87 23.61
N THR A 313 -0.51 3.39 24.82
CA THR A 313 -1.31 2.71 25.85
C THR A 313 -2.79 2.65 25.46
N GLU A 314 -3.55 1.79 26.11
CA GLU A 314 -4.99 1.65 25.86
C GLU A 314 -5.76 2.93 26.24
N ALA A 315 -5.33 3.60 27.32
CA ALA A 315 -5.88 4.89 27.70
C ALA A 315 -5.62 5.97 26.64
N GLU A 316 -4.40 6.02 26.11
CA GLU A 316 -4.03 6.94 25.04
C GLU A 316 -4.80 6.66 23.75
N HIS A 317 -4.93 5.40 23.33
CA HIS A 317 -5.76 5.03 22.18
C HIS A 317 -7.22 5.48 22.40
N TYR A 318 -7.81 5.20 23.56
CA TYR A 318 -9.17 5.65 23.86
C TYR A 318 -9.32 7.18 23.73
N LEU A 319 -8.42 7.93 24.36
CA LEU A 319 -8.47 9.40 24.37
C LEU A 319 -8.23 9.99 22.98
N VAL A 320 -7.29 9.44 22.20
CA VAL A 320 -7.06 9.85 20.81
C VAL A 320 -8.31 9.63 19.96
N ALA A 321 -8.89 8.43 20.00
CA ALA A 321 -10.08 8.12 19.21
C ALA A 321 -11.31 8.96 19.65
N ALA A 322 -11.49 9.17 20.95
CA ALA A 322 -12.59 9.98 21.47
C ALA A 322 -12.47 11.45 21.02
N GLU A 323 -11.26 12.03 21.09
CA GLU A 323 -11.03 13.41 20.68
C GLU A 323 -11.08 13.60 19.16
N LEU A 324 -10.57 12.65 18.36
CA LEU A 324 -10.74 12.67 16.90
C LEU A 324 -12.24 12.69 16.54
N LYS A 325 -13.05 11.86 17.21
CA LYS A 325 -14.51 11.84 17.03
C LYS A 325 -15.15 13.17 17.42
N ARG A 326 -14.76 13.74 18.57
CA ARG A 326 -15.24 15.04 19.04
C ARG A 326 -14.92 16.17 18.06
N MET A 327 -13.73 16.13 17.44
CA MET A 327 -13.29 17.11 16.45
C MET A 327 -13.92 16.91 15.06
N GLY A 328 -14.80 15.90 14.90
CA GLY A 328 -15.53 15.64 13.66
C GLY A 328 -14.70 14.94 12.57
N VAL A 329 -13.59 14.30 12.95
CA VAL A 329 -12.79 13.51 12.00
C VAL A 329 -13.54 12.21 11.70
N GLY A 330 -13.68 11.87 10.42
CA GLY A 330 -14.16 10.57 9.97
C GLY A 330 -12.98 9.72 9.49
N TRP A 331 -12.80 8.52 10.05
CA TRP A 331 -11.71 7.62 9.66
C TRP A 331 -12.19 6.18 9.59
N VAL A 332 -11.50 5.37 8.79
CA VAL A 332 -11.76 3.93 8.63
C VAL A 332 -10.67 3.07 9.26
N GLY A 333 -9.53 3.66 9.63
CA GLY A 333 -8.39 2.96 10.25
C GLY A 333 -7.67 3.81 11.29
N LEU A 334 -7.14 3.17 12.33
CA LEU A 334 -6.21 3.78 13.27
C LEU A 334 -5.03 2.82 13.51
N ALA A 335 -3.81 3.30 13.34
CA ALA A 335 -2.58 2.55 13.56
C ALA A 335 -1.89 3.02 14.86
N PRO A 336 -2.12 2.35 16.00
CA PRO A 336 -1.37 2.66 17.22
C PRO A 336 0.04 2.06 17.15
N ARG A 337 0.95 2.53 18.00
CA ARG A 337 2.21 1.84 18.26
C ARG A 337 1.98 0.73 19.28
N PHE A 338 1.88 -0.51 18.82
CA PHE A 338 1.71 -1.66 19.71
C PHE A 338 2.96 -1.92 20.57
N ILE A 339 2.78 -2.66 21.66
CA ILE A 339 3.89 -3.11 22.51
C ILE A 339 4.79 -4.14 21.80
N GLY A 340 6.07 -4.17 22.18
CA GLY A 340 7.12 -4.91 21.47
C GLY A 340 7.63 -4.13 20.26
N GLU A 341 8.33 -4.81 19.37
CA GLU A 341 9.00 -4.17 18.22
C GLU A 341 8.51 -4.76 16.90
N PHE A 342 8.10 -3.86 16.00
CA PHE A 342 7.64 -4.16 14.64
C PHE A 342 8.70 -3.72 13.63
N GLU A 343 9.92 -4.25 13.75
CA GLU A 343 11.02 -3.89 12.84
C GLU A 343 10.74 -4.34 11.39
N LYS A 344 11.28 -3.61 10.42
CA LYS A 344 11.06 -3.92 9.00
C LYS A 344 11.72 -5.26 8.63
N GLY A 345 11.07 -6.06 7.78
CA GLY A 345 11.63 -7.27 7.17
C GLY A 345 11.77 -8.51 8.06
N ILE A 346 11.32 -8.48 9.31
CA ILE A 346 11.42 -9.60 10.27
C ILE A 346 10.13 -9.79 11.07
N ASP A 347 10.04 -10.90 11.81
CA ASP A 347 8.91 -11.18 12.71
C ASP A 347 8.93 -10.28 13.96
N TYR A 348 7.82 -10.29 14.70
CA TYR A 348 7.63 -9.55 15.94
C TYR A 348 8.67 -9.92 17.01
N LYS A 349 9.16 -8.92 17.73
CA LYS A 349 10.03 -9.10 18.91
C LYS A 349 9.31 -8.61 20.15
N GLY A 350 9.00 -9.53 21.08
CA GLY A 350 8.36 -9.20 22.34
C GLY A 350 7.63 -10.39 22.96
N ASP A 351 6.88 -10.13 24.03
CA ASP A 351 6.03 -11.11 24.68
C ASP A 351 4.67 -11.19 23.96
N LEU A 352 4.41 -12.31 23.29
CA LEU A 352 3.16 -12.54 22.56
C LEU A 352 1.92 -12.55 23.47
N ALA A 353 2.03 -13.02 24.71
CA ALA A 353 0.91 -13.02 25.64
C ALA A 353 0.58 -11.60 26.12
N ALA A 354 1.61 -10.79 26.36
CA ALA A 354 1.43 -9.37 26.64
C ALA A 354 0.78 -8.66 25.44
N PHE A 355 1.30 -8.89 24.22
CA PHE A 355 0.74 -8.34 23.00
C PHE A 355 -0.73 -8.71 22.82
N GLU A 356 -1.07 -9.99 22.98
CA GLU A 356 -2.46 -10.47 22.86
C GLU A 356 -3.40 -9.74 23.82
N LYS A 357 -2.99 -9.60 25.08
CA LYS A 357 -3.78 -8.90 26.11
C LYS A 357 -4.00 -7.43 25.75
N SER A 358 -2.95 -6.73 25.35
CA SER A 358 -3.01 -5.31 24.97
C SER A 358 -3.84 -5.12 23.68
N PHE A 359 -3.62 -5.96 22.66
CA PHE A 359 -4.36 -5.90 21.41
C PHE A 359 -5.86 -6.15 21.59
N ALA A 360 -6.25 -7.05 22.49
CA ALA A 360 -7.67 -7.28 22.81
C ALA A 360 -8.37 -6.00 23.32
N GLN A 361 -7.66 -5.20 24.12
CA GLN A 361 -8.18 -3.93 24.62
C GLN A 361 -8.23 -2.87 23.53
N HIS A 362 -7.20 -2.76 22.69
CA HIS A 362 -7.26 -1.89 21.50
C HIS A 362 -8.41 -2.25 20.56
N ALA A 363 -8.67 -3.54 20.35
CA ALA A 363 -9.78 -4.00 19.51
C ALA A 363 -11.15 -3.66 20.14
N ALA A 364 -11.28 -3.79 21.46
CA ALA A 364 -12.46 -3.36 22.20
C ALA A 364 -12.69 -1.84 22.09
N ILE A 365 -11.64 -1.03 22.20
CA ILE A 365 -11.71 0.43 21.99
C ILE A 365 -12.18 0.74 20.57
N ALA A 366 -11.62 0.07 19.55
CA ALA A 366 -11.99 0.27 18.16
C ALA A 366 -13.46 -0.04 17.86
N ARG A 367 -14.02 -1.08 18.50
CA ARG A 367 -15.45 -1.40 18.40
C ARG A 367 -16.33 -0.40 19.18
N THR A 368 -15.84 0.11 20.30
CA THR A 368 -16.59 1.03 21.17
C THR A 368 -16.70 2.44 20.59
N LEU A 369 -15.57 3.00 20.12
CA LEU A 369 -15.50 4.38 19.65
C LEU A 369 -15.71 4.50 18.14
N GLY A 370 -15.51 3.42 17.40
CA GLY A 370 -15.67 3.34 15.96
C GLY A 370 -17.11 3.09 15.49
N PRO A 371 -17.32 2.25 14.45
CA PRO A 371 -16.37 1.22 14.01
C PRO A 371 -15.26 1.76 13.09
N TYR A 372 -14.02 1.35 13.37
CA TYR A 372 -12.84 1.52 12.50
C TYR A 372 -11.96 0.27 12.58
N LYS A 373 -11.06 0.09 11.61
CA LYS A 373 -10.08 -1.00 11.56
C LYS A 373 -8.88 -0.69 12.44
N LEU A 374 -8.31 -1.70 13.08
CA LEU A 374 -6.94 -1.60 13.59
C LEU A 374 -5.98 -1.80 12.44
N SER A 375 -5.12 -0.82 12.20
CA SER A 375 -4.12 -0.88 11.14
C SER A 375 -2.77 -1.32 11.70
N ILE A 376 -2.15 -2.29 11.03
CA ILE A 376 -0.87 -2.89 11.41
C ILE A 376 0.18 -2.38 10.42
N HIS A 377 0.83 -1.29 10.83
CA HIS A 377 2.00 -0.76 10.12
C HIS A 377 3.24 -1.62 10.36
N SER A 378 4.22 -1.49 9.47
CA SER A 378 5.38 -2.39 9.43
C SER A 378 4.97 -3.87 9.46
N GLY A 379 3.81 -4.15 8.86
CA GLY A 379 3.06 -5.37 9.07
C GLY A 379 3.64 -6.56 8.36
N SER A 380 4.55 -6.37 7.38
CA SER A 380 5.19 -7.50 6.69
C SER A 380 6.04 -8.34 7.64
N ASP A 381 6.03 -9.65 7.38
CA ASP A 381 6.80 -10.70 8.06
C ASP A 381 6.46 -10.93 9.54
N LYS A 382 5.42 -10.29 10.08
CA LYS A 382 4.95 -10.43 11.47
C LYS A 382 4.08 -11.69 11.67
N PHE A 383 4.54 -12.83 11.18
CA PHE A 383 3.76 -14.07 11.13
C PHE A 383 3.21 -14.50 12.49
N SER A 384 3.98 -14.27 13.57
CA SER A 384 3.57 -14.65 14.93
C SER A 384 2.36 -13.88 15.47
N VAL A 385 2.10 -12.64 15.01
CA VAL A 385 0.99 -11.83 15.52
C VAL A 385 -0.27 -11.91 14.66
N TYR A 386 -0.20 -12.35 13.40
CA TYR A 386 -1.38 -12.38 12.52
C TYR A 386 -2.55 -13.21 13.06
N PRO A 387 -2.37 -14.42 13.62
CA PRO A 387 -3.49 -15.19 14.16
C PRO A 387 -4.17 -14.49 15.35
N ILE A 388 -3.39 -13.75 16.14
CA ILE A 388 -3.88 -12.96 17.28
C ILE A 388 -4.72 -11.80 16.76
N THR A 389 -4.18 -11.03 15.81
CA THR A 389 -4.83 -9.80 15.32
C THR A 389 -6.09 -10.11 14.52
N ALA A 390 -6.06 -11.13 13.64
CA ALA A 390 -7.21 -11.56 12.85
C ALA A 390 -8.39 -11.98 13.74
N ARG A 391 -8.12 -12.76 14.79
CA ARG A 391 -9.14 -13.26 15.73
C ARG A 391 -9.71 -12.16 16.61
N LEU A 392 -8.85 -11.35 17.24
CA LEU A 392 -9.30 -10.38 18.25
C LEU A 392 -9.98 -9.13 17.66
N ALA A 393 -9.63 -8.77 16.44
CA ALA A 393 -10.26 -7.65 15.73
C ALA A 393 -11.49 -8.06 14.91
N ASP A 394 -11.94 -9.33 14.99
CA ASP A 394 -13.03 -9.86 14.16
C ASP A 394 -12.84 -9.51 12.67
N ARG A 395 -11.61 -9.71 12.19
CA ARG A 395 -11.18 -9.40 10.82
C ARG A 395 -11.32 -7.92 10.41
N ARG A 396 -11.53 -6.98 11.33
CA ARG A 396 -11.47 -5.53 11.05
C ARG A 396 -10.04 -5.03 11.18
N VAL A 397 -9.18 -5.54 10.30
CA VAL A 397 -7.75 -5.23 10.26
C VAL A 397 -7.38 -4.63 8.90
N HIS A 398 -6.50 -3.65 8.93
CA HIS A 398 -5.75 -3.24 7.75
C HIS A 398 -4.27 -3.63 7.91
N LEU A 399 -3.77 -4.58 7.13
CA LEU A 399 -2.36 -5.00 7.19
C LEU A 399 -1.54 -4.24 6.15
N LYS A 400 -0.53 -3.45 6.54
CA LYS A 400 0.33 -2.76 5.56
C LYS A 400 1.64 -3.50 5.31
N THR A 401 1.85 -3.87 4.06
CA THR A 401 3.12 -4.39 3.53
C THR A 401 3.66 -3.45 2.46
N ALA A 402 4.98 -3.42 2.25
CA ALA A 402 5.59 -2.67 1.14
C ALA A 402 6.96 -3.22 0.79
N GLY A 403 7.94 -3.04 1.70
CA GLY A 403 9.33 -3.40 1.41
C GLY A 403 9.57 -4.89 1.20
N THR A 404 8.72 -5.79 1.73
CA THR A 404 8.85 -7.22 1.45
C THR A 404 8.60 -7.56 -0.03
N SER A 405 7.75 -6.80 -0.75
CA SER A 405 7.59 -6.96 -2.21
C SER A 405 8.91 -6.71 -2.94
N TYR A 406 9.71 -5.74 -2.49
CA TYR A 406 11.04 -5.46 -3.04
C TYR A 406 12.05 -6.57 -2.69
N LEU A 407 11.99 -7.14 -1.49
CA LEU A 407 12.84 -8.27 -1.11
C LEU A 407 12.55 -9.50 -2.00
N GLU A 408 11.29 -9.76 -2.29
CA GLU A 408 10.89 -10.85 -3.17
C GLU A 408 11.26 -10.58 -4.65
N ALA A 409 11.29 -9.32 -5.09
CA ALA A 409 11.90 -8.95 -6.38
C ALA A 409 13.40 -9.28 -6.41
N LEU A 410 14.15 -8.94 -5.35
CA LEU A 410 15.56 -9.30 -5.24
C LEU A 410 15.79 -10.82 -5.19
N ARG A 411 14.83 -11.60 -4.67
CA ARG A 411 14.88 -13.06 -4.71
C ARG A 411 14.91 -13.60 -6.14
N VAL A 412 14.10 -13.03 -7.02
CA VAL A 412 14.12 -13.38 -8.46
C VAL A 412 15.46 -12.99 -9.06
N VAL A 413 15.99 -11.82 -8.74
CA VAL A 413 17.32 -11.39 -9.21
C VAL A 413 18.41 -12.37 -8.75
N ALA A 414 18.40 -12.81 -7.48
CA ALA A 414 19.37 -13.79 -6.97
C ALA A 414 19.32 -15.12 -7.74
N ARG A 415 18.13 -15.56 -8.16
CA ARG A 415 17.93 -16.83 -8.89
C ARG A 415 18.29 -16.73 -10.37
N CYS A 416 17.96 -15.60 -11.01
CA CYS A 416 18.00 -15.46 -12.47
C CYS A 416 19.23 -14.68 -12.97
N GLN A 417 19.75 -13.74 -12.16
CA GLN A 417 20.91 -12.90 -12.47
C GLN A 417 21.80 -12.74 -11.22
N PRO A 418 22.51 -13.81 -10.79
CA PRO A 418 23.29 -13.81 -9.55
C PRO A 418 24.36 -12.71 -9.52
N ASP A 419 24.98 -12.38 -10.65
CA ASP A 419 25.98 -11.30 -10.75
C ASP A 419 25.38 -9.92 -10.43
N LEU A 420 24.16 -9.65 -10.89
CA LEU A 420 23.44 -8.43 -10.55
C LEU A 420 23.13 -8.39 -9.05
N PHE A 421 22.65 -9.51 -8.48
CA PHE A 421 22.38 -9.59 -7.04
C PHE A 421 23.63 -9.38 -6.20
N ARG A 422 24.79 -9.93 -6.60
CA ARG A 422 26.08 -9.70 -5.92
C ARG A 422 26.43 -8.22 -5.88
N ARG A 423 26.35 -7.54 -7.02
CA ARG A 423 26.61 -6.10 -7.11
C ARG A 423 25.67 -5.28 -6.23
N ILE A 424 24.39 -5.63 -6.21
CA ILE A 424 23.38 -4.98 -5.35
C ILE A 424 23.71 -5.23 -3.87
N LEU A 425 24.05 -6.46 -3.48
CA LEU A 425 24.34 -6.80 -2.09
C LEU A 425 25.62 -6.10 -1.61
N ASP A 426 26.68 -6.07 -2.41
CA ASP A 426 27.91 -5.32 -2.10
C ASP A 426 27.61 -3.83 -1.92
N PHE A 427 26.84 -3.22 -2.84
CA PHE A 427 26.43 -1.82 -2.72
C PHE A 427 25.55 -1.56 -1.49
N ALA A 428 24.65 -2.49 -1.14
CA ALA A 428 23.85 -2.39 0.07
C ALA A 428 24.74 -2.36 1.33
N PHE A 429 25.80 -3.17 1.39
CA PHE A 429 26.77 -3.09 2.47
C PHE A 429 27.46 -1.73 2.57
N GLU A 430 27.79 -1.10 1.45
CA GLU A 430 28.41 0.24 1.42
C GLU A 430 27.44 1.31 1.95
N ARG A 431 26.15 1.20 1.61
CA ARG A 431 25.11 2.19 1.94
C ARG A 431 24.45 2.01 3.30
N PHE A 432 24.59 0.83 3.90
CA PHE A 432 23.81 0.42 5.06
C PHE A 432 23.80 1.42 6.21
N ASP A 433 24.97 1.92 6.62
CA ASP A 433 25.08 2.77 7.81
C ASP A 433 24.39 4.13 7.63
N GLU A 434 24.41 4.66 6.41
CA GLU A 434 23.71 5.91 6.06
C GLU A 434 22.20 5.67 5.93
N ASP A 435 21.79 4.64 5.18
CA ASP A 435 20.37 4.41 4.90
C ASP A 435 19.61 3.92 6.16
N LYS A 436 20.29 3.17 7.05
CA LYS A 436 19.75 2.72 8.34
C LYS A 436 19.43 3.87 9.29
N ALA A 437 20.07 5.03 9.19
CA ALA A 437 19.91 6.14 10.14
C ALA A 437 18.47 6.64 10.29
N THR A 438 17.61 6.31 9.33
CA THR A 438 16.19 6.69 9.28
C THR A 438 15.23 5.52 9.54
N TYR A 439 15.76 4.38 9.97
CA TYR A 439 15.01 3.16 10.28
C TYR A 439 15.37 2.63 11.66
N HIS A 440 14.34 2.23 12.41
CA HIS A 440 14.52 1.48 13.65
C HIS A 440 14.61 -0.02 13.35
N ILE A 441 15.85 -0.54 13.24
CA ILE A 441 16.16 -1.96 12.97
C ILE A 441 17.37 -2.44 13.78
N SER A 442 17.41 -3.74 14.08
CA SER A 442 18.42 -4.40 14.92
C SER A 442 19.50 -5.18 14.16
N ALA A 443 19.49 -5.16 12.82
CA ALA A 443 20.47 -5.86 12.01
C ALA A 443 21.93 -5.54 12.37
N ARG A 444 22.73 -6.60 12.41
CA ARG A 444 24.17 -6.64 12.65
C ARG A 444 24.88 -6.91 11.33
N LYS A 445 25.63 -5.94 10.84
CA LYS A 445 26.30 -5.99 9.53
C LYS A 445 27.35 -7.11 9.46
N GLU A 446 27.92 -7.47 10.60
CA GLU A 446 29.06 -8.36 10.76
C GLU A 446 28.69 -9.84 10.60
N VAL A 447 27.41 -10.19 10.78
CA VAL A 447 26.94 -11.59 10.67
C VAL A 447 26.38 -11.91 9.28
N ILE A 448 26.22 -10.90 8.43
CA ILE A 448 25.69 -11.07 7.06
C ILE A 448 26.85 -11.56 6.17
N PRO A 449 26.69 -12.68 5.44
CA PRO A 449 27.74 -13.15 4.54
C PRO A 449 28.02 -12.14 3.43
N ARG A 450 29.30 -11.98 3.06
CA ARG A 450 29.67 -11.11 1.94
C ARG A 450 29.41 -11.82 0.61
N PRO A 451 29.03 -11.09 -0.45
CA PRO A 451 28.83 -11.67 -1.78
C PRO A 451 29.96 -12.58 -2.23
N LYS A 452 31.22 -12.13 -2.13
CA LYS A 452 32.40 -12.90 -2.54
C LYS A 452 32.56 -14.27 -1.85
N ASP A 453 31.95 -14.46 -0.68
CA ASP A 453 32.05 -15.68 0.12
C ASP A 453 30.89 -16.66 -0.14
N LEU A 454 29.94 -16.27 -1.00
CA LEU A 454 28.77 -17.07 -1.37
C LEU A 454 28.90 -17.62 -2.79
N SER A 455 28.52 -18.87 -3.01
CA SER A 455 28.20 -19.37 -4.36
C SER A 455 26.87 -18.81 -4.87
N ASP A 456 26.61 -18.88 -6.18
CA ASP A 456 25.36 -18.35 -6.76
C ASP A 456 24.12 -18.98 -6.12
N ALA A 457 24.16 -20.30 -5.88
CA ALA A 457 23.08 -21.05 -5.23
C ALA A 457 22.85 -20.64 -3.75
N GLN A 458 23.81 -19.96 -3.12
CA GLN A 458 23.70 -19.50 -1.73
C GLN A 458 23.27 -18.03 -1.61
N LEU A 459 23.29 -17.24 -2.69
CA LEU A 459 22.96 -15.81 -2.64
C LEU A 459 21.56 -15.54 -2.08
N GLU A 460 20.59 -16.34 -2.50
CA GLU A 460 19.21 -16.21 -2.03
C GLU A 460 19.08 -16.37 -0.50
N SER A 461 19.96 -17.14 0.15
CA SER A 461 19.90 -17.37 1.60
C SER A 461 20.04 -16.09 2.43
N VAL A 462 20.62 -15.02 1.86
CA VAL A 462 20.69 -13.70 2.49
C VAL A 462 19.28 -13.12 2.76
N LEU A 463 18.30 -13.47 1.92
CA LEU A 463 16.90 -13.05 2.06
C LEU A 463 16.08 -13.92 3.04
N GLU A 464 16.67 -14.98 3.59
CA GLU A 464 16.09 -15.80 4.65
C GLU A 464 16.54 -15.34 6.04
N GLY A 465 17.74 -14.76 6.14
CA GLY A 465 18.28 -14.26 7.40
C GLY A 465 17.74 -12.89 7.78
N ASN A 466 17.37 -12.70 9.05
CA ASN A 466 16.86 -11.43 9.58
C ASN A 466 17.77 -10.23 9.24
N ASP A 467 19.07 -10.36 9.51
CA ASP A 467 20.03 -9.28 9.29
C ASP A 467 20.18 -8.92 7.79
N GLY A 468 20.25 -9.94 6.91
CA GLY A 468 20.37 -9.77 5.47
C GLY A 468 19.11 -9.16 4.83
N ARG A 469 17.92 -9.61 5.27
CA ARG A 469 16.64 -9.00 4.89
C ARG A 469 16.58 -7.53 5.26
N GLN A 470 16.97 -7.18 6.48
CA GLN A 470 16.97 -5.80 6.95
C GLN A 470 17.97 -4.92 6.20
N LEU A 471 19.18 -5.42 5.94
CA LEU A 471 20.19 -4.74 5.10
C LEU A 471 19.58 -4.34 3.75
N LEU A 472 19.06 -5.33 3.01
CA LEU A 472 18.49 -5.10 1.68
C LEU A 472 17.22 -4.25 1.73
N HIS A 473 16.40 -4.41 2.77
CA HIS A 473 15.14 -3.68 2.92
C HIS A 473 15.36 -2.17 3.06
N VAL A 474 16.35 -1.75 3.85
CA VAL A 474 16.57 -0.31 4.12
C VAL A 474 17.32 0.40 3.00
N THR A 475 18.14 -0.33 2.23
CA THR A 475 18.96 0.23 1.15
C THR A 475 18.26 0.32 -0.21
N PHE A 476 16.98 -0.08 -0.29
CA PHE A 476 16.21 -0.08 -1.55
C PHE A 476 16.27 1.26 -2.30
N GLY A 477 16.23 2.38 -1.58
CA GLY A 477 16.25 3.72 -2.17
C GLY A 477 17.55 3.95 -2.92
N SER A 478 18.67 3.79 -2.23
CA SER A 478 20.01 3.89 -2.82
C SER A 478 20.18 2.94 -4.00
N VAL A 479 19.76 1.68 -3.89
CA VAL A 479 19.87 0.71 -4.99
C VAL A 479 19.07 1.16 -6.22
N LEU A 480 17.84 1.63 -6.01
CA LEU A 480 16.96 2.03 -7.12
C LEU A 480 17.36 3.37 -7.72
N THR A 481 18.02 4.29 -6.99
CA THR A 481 18.30 5.64 -7.49
C THR A 481 19.77 5.93 -7.76
N ARG A 482 20.70 5.03 -7.41
CA ARG A 482 22.11 5.23 -7.73
C ARG A 482 22.29 5.40 -9.23
N LYS A 483 22.93 6.51 -9.62
CA LYS A 483 23.27 6.84 -11.01
C LYS A 483 24.75 6.61 -11.29
N GLN A 484 25.04 6.28 -12.54
CA GLN A 484 26.37 6.30 -13.14
C GLN A 484 26.76 7.73 -13.52
N ASP A 485 28.00 7.93 -13.94
CA ASP A 485 28.53 9.24 -14.35
C ASP A 485 27.80 9.83 -15.57
N ASP A 486 27.21 8.97 -16.42
CA ASP A 486 26.41 9.37 -17.58
C ASP A 486 24.94 9.71 -17.25
N GLY A 487 24.56 9.64 -15.98
CA GLY A 487 23.21 9.94 -15.48
C GLY A 487 22.22 8.78 -15.57
N THR A 488 22.59 7.63 -16.14
CA THR A 488 21.74 6.42 -16.15
C THR A 488 21.73 5.75 -14.78
N TYR A 489 20.66 5.02 -14.45
CA TYR A 489 20.59 4.27 -13.20
C TYR A 489 21.51 3.04 -13.22
N LEU A 490 22.31 2.87 -12.17
CA LEU A 490 23.30 1.81 -12.04
C LEU A 490 22.68 0.41 -11.95
N PHE A 491 21.54 0.26 -11.25
CA PHE A 491 20.88 -1.03 -11.04
C PHE A 491 19.44 -1.10 -11.52
N ARG A 492 18.72 0.04 -11.55
CA ARG A 492 17.27 0.06 -11.80
C ARG A 492 16.91 -0.59 -13.13
N GLY A 493 17.60 -0.24 -14.22
CA GLY A 493 17.32 -0.78 -15.55
C GLY A 493 17.43 -2.29 -15.58
N GLU A 494 18.60 -2.82 -15.24
CA GLU A 494 18.85 -4.27 -15.18
C GLU A 494 17.86 -5.00 -14.25
N LEU A 495 17.54 -4.42 -13.09
CA LEU A 495 16.56 -5.00 -12.16
C LEU A 495 15.17 -5.09 -12.81
N MET A 496 14.68 -4.01 -13.44
CA MET A 496 13.38 -4.03 -14.11
C MET A 496 13.35 -5.00 -15.29
N ASP A 497 14.45 -5.11 -16.03
CA ASP A 497 14.56 -6.06 -17.15
C ASP A 497 14.44 -7.50 -16.66
N VAL A 498 15.13 -7.86 -15.58
CA VAL A 498 15.01 -9.19 -14.95
C VAL A 498 13.57 -9.48 -14.54
N LEU A 499 12.89 -8.53 -13.88
CA LEU A 499 11.52 -8.73 -13.42
C LEU A 499 10.52 -8.84 -14.58
N ASN A 500 10.75 -8.15 -15.70
CA ASN A 500 9.90 -8.26 -16.89
C ASN A 500 10.16 -9.57 -17.65
N THR A 501 11.43 -9.98 -17.80
CA THR A 501 11.79 -11.24 -18.45
C THR A 501 11.31 -12.45 -17.64
N HIS A 502 11.38 -12.37 -16.32
CA HIS A 502 11.01 -13.44 -15.39
C HIS A 502 9.71 -13.10 -14.62
N GLU A 503 8.72 -12.51 -15.32
CA GLU A 503 7.50 -12.01 -14.67
C GLU A 503 6.72 -13.08 -13.92
N GLU A 504 6.66 -14.31 -14.45
CA GLU A 504 5.95 -15.42 -13.81
C GLU A 504 6.66 -15.90 -12.53
N ASP A 505 7.99 -15.92 -12.50
CA ASP A 505 8.75 -16.25 -11.30
C ASP A 505 8.52 -15.17 -10.23
N HIS A 506 8.56 -13.89 -10.63
CA HIS A 506 8.26 -12.76 -9.75
C HIS A 506 6.86 -12.83 -9.16
N TYR A 507 5.84 -13.04 -9.98
CA TYR A 507 4.46 -13.14 -9.51
C TYR A 507 4.23 -14.36 -8.64
N THR A 508 4.90 -15.49 -8.92
CA THR A 508 4.80 -16.71 -8.12
C THR A 508 5.43 -16.54 -6.74
N VAL A 509 6.62 -15.94 -6.68
CA VAL A 509 7.30 -15.65 -5.41
C VAL A 509 6.48 -14.69 -4.57
N LEU A 510 5.97 -13.59 -5.16
CA LEU A 510 5.08 -12.65 -4.47
C LEU A 510 3.82 -13.33 -3.96
N ALA A 511 3.15 -14.13 -4.81
CA ALA A 511 1.92 -14.83 -4.44
C ALA A 511 2.13 -15.79 -3.26
N SER A 512 3.24 -16.53 -3.27
CA SER A 512 3.59 -17.45 -2.18
C SER A 512 3.88 -16.69 -0.88
N HIS A 513 4.75 -15.67 -0.95
CA HIS A 513 5.18 -14.92 0.22
C HIS A 513 4.04 -14.11 0.84
N LEU A 514 3.32 -13.32 0.04
CA LEU A 514 2.21 -12.49 0.51
C LEU A 514 0.94 -13.31 0.76
N GLY A 515 0.76 -14.45 0.09
CA GLY A 515 -0.32 -15.39 0.42
C GLY A 515 -0.25 -15.88 1.87
N ARG A 516 0.96 -16.09 2.41
CA ARG A 516 1.18 -16.38 3.84
C ARG A 516 0.80 -15.23 4.77
N HIS A 517 0.87 -13.98 4.30
CA HIS A 517 0.47 -12.80 5.05
C HIS A 517 -1.06 -12.64 5.06
N VAL A 518 -1.69 -12.95 3.93
CA VAL A 518 -3.14 -12.78 3.73
C VAL A 518 -3.93 -13.93 4.38
N SER A 519 -3.41 -15.16 4.34
CA SER A 519 -4.16 -16.35 4.75
C SER A 519 -4.72 -16.33 6.19
N PRO A 520 -4.05 -15.75 7.22
CA PRO A 520 -4.62 -15.65 8.56
C PRO A 520 -5.87 -14.75 8.61
N PHE A 521 -6.02 -13.86 7.63
CA PHE A 521 -7.14 -12.93 7.50
C PHE A 521 -8.18 -13.40 6.46
N ALA A 522 -7.99 -14.55 5.81
CA ALA A 522 -8.89 -15.05 4.76
C ALA A 522 -10.23 -15.54 5.32
N SER A 523 -11.34 -15.30 4.63
CA SER A 523 -12.70 -15.61 5.10
C SER A 523 -12.96 -17.11 5.17
N SER A 524 -13.68 -17.59 6.20
CA SER A 524 -14.05 -19.00 6.35
C SER A 524 -15.02 -19.49 5.26
N LEU A 525 -15.65 -18.58 4.52
CA LEU A 525 -16.46 -18.87 3.34
C LEU A 525 -15.62 -19.16 2.08
N ALA A 526 -14.29 -19.09 2.19
CA ALA A 526 -13.34 -19.31 1.09
C ALA A 526 -12.45 -20.56 1.26
N GLN A 527 -12.74 -21.42 2.24
CA GLN A 527 -12.09 -22.74 2.39
C GLN A 527 -12.97 -23.85 1.82
#